data_AF-A0AAV5TSE5-F1
#
_entry.id   AF-A0AAV5TSE5-F1
#
_cell.length_a   1.000
_cell.length_b   1.000
_cell.length_c   1.000
_cell.angle_alpha   90.00
_cell.angle_beta   90.00
_cell.angle_gamma   90.00
#
_symmetry.space_group_name_H-M   'P 1'
#
loop_
_entity.id
_entity.type
_entity.pdbx_description
1 polymer ?
#
loop_
_entity_poly.entity_id
_entity_poly.type
_entity_poly.pdbx_seq_one_letter_code
_entity_poly.pdbx_strand_id
1 'polypeptide(L)'
;SLFTSFSHEFPHAIHYHVHYRAAVYSTLPAGTVRHLEESTIGFILLVLLPDTLFAVRFQAVLDLFWVPYFILNANSLTWPFAYPFLLWTNGMDTFYPPFSYIYVFYILYGQCYGIVLISLHRLLSVMVPQSGAIKFLDTLPRLLIFVAHLVSPLAGTSVHFFFQTPTRFIYQNATNILQKFTLTGDINVNSVIATTTTISVTIFGFVCYAVMFLRLRRMTTRDTSRIKRRELPLIVSSFFLFLFMCLLTVYFVLLYFISRVGTLADVQELRSFYPIISSLFCYSTPWLLMVTSAETRKRVLGSRLDSLLCCKLVFRVSPSSVVRPTQPTFATSDQRII
;
A
#
# COMPACT_ATOMS: atom_id res chain seq x y z
N SER A 1 -9.90 -2.41 58.05
CA SER A 1 -8.73 -3.29 57.84
C SER A 1 -7.84 -2.64 56.80
N LEU A 2 -7.01 -1.69 57.25
CA LEU A 2 -5.53 -1.79 57.27
C LEU A 2 -4.92 -1.50 55.89
N PHE A 3 -4.65 -0.21 55.61
CA PHE A 3 -3.35 0.52 55.81
C PHE A 3 -2.56 0.52 54.48
N THR A 4 -2.53 1.58 53.66
CA THR A 4 -1.64 2.77 53.69
C THR A 4 -0.17 2.52 54.09
N SER A 5 0.72 3.16 53.31
CA SER A 5 2.13 3.51 53.57
C SER A 5 3.20 2.47 53.20
N PHE A 6 4.03 2.76 52.20
CA PHE A 6 5.41 3.23 52.44
C PHE A 6 6.04 3.84 51.18
N SER A 7 6.53 5.06 51.36
CA SER A 7 7.38 5.87 50.48
C SER A 7 8.88 5.65 50.78
N HIS A 8 9.74 6.14 49.87
CA HIS A 8 11.23 6.24 49.90
C HIS A 8 11.97 4.93 49.49
N GLU A 9 12.97 4.88 48.60
CA GLU A 9 14.05 5.80 48.17
C GLU A 9 14.50 5.57 46.68
N PHE A 10 15.05 6.59 46.03
CA PHE A 10 15.87 6.54 44.78
C PHE A 10 17.34 6.15 45.12
N PRO A 11 18.35 6.17 44.21
CA PRO A 11 18.51 5.64 42.84
C PRO A 11 19.80 4.80 42.70
N HIS A 12 19.92 3.93 41.69
CA HIS A 12 21.25 3.46 41.22
C HIS A 12 21.41 3.65 39.72
N ALA A 13 22.19 4.70 39.40
CA ALA A 13 22.81 4.93 38.11
C ALA A 13 23.95 3.91 37.92
N ILE A 14 23.97 3.25 36.75
CA ILE A 14 25.15 2.51 36.29
C ILE A 14 25.79 3.33 35.18
N HIS A 15 26.91 3.96 35.55
CA HIS A 15 27.87 4.57 34.66
C HIS A 15 28.44 3.53 33.68
N TYR A 16 28.39 3.83 32.38
CA TYR A 16 29.33 3.24 31.42
C TYR A 16 30.27 4.35 30.94
N HIS A 17 31.47 4.37 31.53
CA HIS A 17 32.66 5.02 30.98
C HIS A 17 33.28 4.08 29.95
N VAL A 18 33.30 4.44 28.66
CA VAL A 18 34.34 3.95 27.74
C VAL A 18 34.73 5.08 26.77
N HIS A 19 35.90 5.64 27.08
CA HIS A 19 36.92 6.24 26.22
C HIS A 19 36.57 6.97 24.92
N TYR A 20 36.78 8.28 24.99
CA TYR A 20 37.22 9.16 23.92
C TYR A 20 38.38 8.59 23.09
N ARG A 21 38.26 8.67 21.76
CA ARG A 21 39.37 9.00 20.87
C ARG A 21 38.91 10.08 19.90
N ALA A 22 39.33 11.31 20.19
CA ALA A 22 39.25 12.42 19.26
C ALA A 22 40.49 12.42 18.37
N ALA A 23 40.29 12.65 17.07
CA ALA A 23 41.24 13.28 16.15
C ALA A 23 40.47 13.70 14.89
N VAL A 24 40.63 14.85 14.23
CA VAL A 24 41.18 16.18 14.51
C VAL A 24 40.99 16.92 13.16
N TYR A 25 40.33 18.09 13.17
CA TYR A 25 40.26 19.17 12.15
C TYR A 25 39.72 18.81 10.73
N SER A 26 38.81 19.59 10.15
CA SER A 26 39.04 20.99 9.81
C SER A 26 37.75 21.76 9.49
N THR A 27 37.85 23.04 9.81
CA THR A 27 36.95 24.17 9.67
C THR A 27 36.57 24.52 8.23
N LEU A 28 35.30 24.88 7.99
CA LEU A 28 34.95 26.01 7.12
C LEU A 28 33.49 26.46 7.38
N PRO A 29 33.25 27.79 7.52
CA PRO A 29 31.92 28.35 7.71
C PRO A 29 31.26 28.63 6.35
N ALA A 30 30.01 28.25 6.19
CA ALA A 30 29.13 28.81 5.18
C ALA A 30 27.72 28.85 5.76
N GLY A 31 27.39 30.05 6.23
CA GLY A 31 26.07 30.36 6.76
C GLY A 31 24.96 30.19 5.71
N THR A 32 23.82 29.77 6.24
CA THR A 32 22.55 30.49 6.01
C THR A 32 21.99 30.49 4.59
N VAL A 33 21.90 29.34 3.93
CA VAL A 33 20.98 29.19 2.75
C VAL A 33 20.16 27.88 2.75
N ARG A 34 20.38 26.94 3.68
CA ARG A 34 19.70 25.61 3.63
C ARG A 34 18.43 25.44 4.46
N HIS A 35 17.97 26.45 5.18
CA HIS A 35 16.87 26.25 6.14
C HIS A 35 15.45 26.49 5.62
N LEU A 36 15.24 26.76 4.32
CA LEU A 36 13.90 27.08 3.81
C LEU A 36 13.24 26.07 2.86
N GLU A 37 13.89 24.96 2.48
CA GLU A 37 13.27 23.95 1.61
C GLU A 37 12.97 22.59 2.28
N GLU A 38 13.53 22.31 3.45
CA GLU A 38 13.34 21.00 4.12
C GLU A 38 12.00 20.87 4.86
N SER A 39 11.35 21.98 5.22
CA SER A 39 10.09 21.98 5.99
C SER A 39 8.89 21.46 5.19
N THR A 40 8.78 21.86 3.92
CA THR A 40 7.62 21.52 3.07
C THR A 40 7.77 20.12 2.47
N ILE A 41 8.99 19.73 2.09
CA ILE A 41 9.31 18.37 1.64
C ILE A 41 9.21 17.40 2.82
N GLY A 42 9.64 17.82 4.01
CA GLY A 42 9.50 17.05 5.24
C GLY A 42 8.04 16.74 5.58
N PHE A 43 7.13 17.71 5.42
CA PHE A 43 5.70 17.53 5.71
C PHE A 43 4.98 16.63 4.68
N ILE A 44 5.35 16.72 3.40
CA ILE A 44 4.84 15.82 2.35
C ILE A 44 5.40 14.39 2.55
N LEU A 45 6.63 14.24 3.04
CA LEU A 45 7.19 12.94 3.44
C LEU A 45 6.59 12.40 4.76
N LEU A 46 6.15 13.30 5.65
CA LEU A 46 5.65 12.99 7.01
C LEU A 46 4.39 12.13 7.00
N VAL A 47 3.61 12.18 5.91
CA VAL A 47 2.30 11.52 5.81
C VAL A 47 2.38 10.16 5.12
N LEU A 48 3.46 9.86 4.39
CA LEU A 48 3.36 8.86 3.34
C LEU A 48 3.91 7.47 3.66
N LEU A 49 4.90 7.26 4.50
CA LEU A 49 5.71 6.06 4.27
C LEU A 49 5.84 5.12 5.45
N PRO A 50 5.54 3.84 5.25
CA PRO A 50 5.87 2.81 6.22
C PRO A 50 6.45 1.53 5.66
N ASP A 51 6.93 0.66 6.56
CA ASP A 51 7.36 -0.71 6.31
C ASP A 51 6.62 -1.32 5.11
N THR A 52 7.34 -1.45 3.99
CA THR A 52 6.77 -1.96 2.73
C THR A 52 6.07 -3.28 2.89
N LEU A 53 6.54 -4.15 3.78
CA LEU A 53 5.92 -5.45 3.96
C LEU A 53 4.54 -5.30 4.60
N PHE A 54 4.39 -4.37 5.53
CA PHE A 54 3.10 -4.05 6.15
C PHE A 54 2.17 -3.33 5.16
N ALA A 55 2.68 -2.35 4.41
CA ALA A 55 1.89 -1.64 3.40
C ALA A 55 1.36 -2.59 2.30
N VAL A 56 2.22 -3.48 1.77
CA VAL A 56 1.79 -4.47 0.77
C VAL A 56 0.79 -5.47 1.38
N ARG A 57 0.99 -5.91 2.62
CA ARG A 57 0.03 -6.78 3.32
C ARG A 57 -1.32 -6.10 3.52
N PHE A 58 -1.32 -4.83 3.87
CA PHE A 58 -2.56 -4.10 4.07
C PHE A 58 -3.30 -3.85 2.75
N GLN A 59 -2.57 -3.43 1.71
CA GLN A 59 -3.10 -3.32 0.36
C GLN A 59 -3.74 -4.65 -0.09
N ALA A 60 -3.08 -5.78 0.15
CA ALA A 60 -3.61 -7.10 -0.17
C ALA A 60 -4.90 -7.45 0.59
N VAL A 61 -5.04 -7.00 1.85
CA VAL A 61 -6.27 -7.20 2.63
C VAL A 61 -7.41 -6.36 2.04
N LEU A 62 -7.16 -5.07 1.76
CA LEU A 62 -8.16 -4.21 1.13
C LEU A 62 -8.61 -4.74 -0.24
N ASP A 63 -7.64 -5.17 -1.05
CA ASP A 63 -7.87 -5.77 -2.36
C ASP A 63 -8.71 -7.07 -2.25
N LEU A 64 -8.49 -7.88 -1.21
CA LEU A 64 -9.25 -9.11 -0.97
C LEU A 64 -10.71 -8.82 -0.58
N PHE A 65 -10.96 -7.77 0.19
CA PHE A 65 -12.32 -7.34 0.55
C PHE A 65 -13.06 -6.66 -0.61
N TRP A 66 -12.34 -6.07 -1.56
CA TRP A 66 -12.93 -5.37 -2.69
C TRP A 66 -13.75 -6.29 -3.59
N VAL A 67 -13.18 -7.39 -4.07
CA VAL A 67 -13.81 -8.24 -5.09
C VAL A 67 -15.16 -8.80 -4.60
N PRO A 68 -15.27 -9.39 -3.40
CA PRO A 68 -16.55 -9.89 -2.88
C PRO A 68 -17.58 -8.77 -2.70
N TYR A 69 -17.16 -7.60 -2.19
CA TYR A 69 -18.07 -6.46 -2.06
C TYR A 69 -18.54 -5.97 -3.42
N PHE A 70 -17.65 -5.84 -4.41
CA PHE A 70 -18.01 -5.41 -5.75
C PHE A 70 -19.00 -6.38 -6.39
N ILE A 71 -18.73 -7.69 -6.31
CA ILE A 71 -19.63 -8.74 -6.79
C ILE A 71 -20.99 -8.64 -6.11
N LEU A 72 -21.02 -8.54 -4.78
CA LEU A 72 -22.27 -8.41 -4.03
C LEU A 72 -23.04 -7.16 -4.45
N ASN A 73 -22.35 -6.02 -4.55
CA ASN A 73 -22.95 -4.74 -4.88
C ASN A 73 -23.48 -4.71 -6.32
N ALA A 74 -22.70 -5.17 -7.29
CA ALA A 74 -23.10 -5.21 -8.70
C ALA A 74 -24.22 -6.22 -8.95
N ASN A 75 -24.15 -7.42 -8.37
CA ASN A 75 -25.17 -8.45 -8.57
C ASN A 75 -26.45 -8.18 -7.77
N SER A 76 -26.39 -7.42 -6.67
CA SER A 76 -27.61 -7.04 -5.95
C SER A 76 -28.60 -6.25 -6.82
N LEU A 77 -28.12 -5.61 -7.88
CA LEU A 77 -28.93 -4.87 -8.86
C LEU A 77 -29.73 -5.78 -9.82
N THR A 78 -29.40 -7.07 -9.89
CA THR A 78 -30.10 -8.06 -10.72
C THR A 78 -30.97 -9.01 -9.91
N TRP A 79 -30.99 -8.87 -8.58
CA TRP A 79 -31.73 -9.73 -7.66
C TRP A 79 -33.12 -9.15 -7.34
N PRO A 80 -34.22 -9.70 -7.87
CA PRO A 80 -35.55 -9.11 -7.67
C PRO A 80 -35.95 -9.01 -6.20
N PHE A 81 -35.50 -9.97 -5.37
CA PHE A 81 -35.76 -9.96 -3.94
C PHE A 81 -35.07 -8.80 -3.19
N ALA A 82 -33.98 -8.24 -3.74
CA ALA A 82 -33.23 -7.14 -3.14
C ALA A 82 -33.79 -5.77 -3.52
N TYR A 83 -34.62 -5.67 -4.57
CA TYR A 83 -35.14 -4.39 -5.06
C TYR A 83 -35.93 -3.59 -4.02
N PRO A 84 -36.83 -4.19 -3.21
CA PRO A 84 -37.55 -3.44 -2.18
C PRO A 84 -36.61 -2.81 -1.17
N PHE A 85 -35.57 -3.54 -0.74
CA PHE A 85 -34.56 -3.04 0.18
C PHE A 85 -33.73 -1.91 -0.45
N LEU A 86 -33.22 -2.11 -1.67
CA LEU A 86 -32.40 -1.10 -2.36
C LEU A 86 -33.19 0.17 -2.67
N LEU A 87 -34.45 0.06 -3.12
CA LEU A 87 -35.32 1.22 -3.34
C LEU A 87 -35.68 1.91 -2.02
N TRP A 88 -35.87 1.16 -0.93
CA TRP A 88 -36.08 1.73 0.40
C TRP A 88 -34.89 2.59 0.86
N THR A 89 -33.65 2.21 0.51
CA THR A 89 -32.46 3.03 0.83
C THR A 89 -32.44 4.40 0.15
N ASN A 90 -33.20 4.61 -0.94
CA ASN A 90 -33.34 5.93 -1.56
C ASN A 90 -34.20 6.88 -0.73
N GLY A 91 -35.30 6.39 -0.13
CA GLY A 91 -36.34 7.23 0.48
C GLY A 91 -35.97 7.80 1.85
N MET A 92 -34.92 7.26 2.47
CA MET A 92 -34.41 7.71 3.78
C MET A 92 -33.18 8.62 3.63
N ASP A 93 -32.89 9.14 2.42
CA ASP A 93 -31.65 9.84 2.06
C ASP A 93 -30.41 9.16 2.67
N THR A 94 -30.41 7.82 2.65
CA THR A 94 -29.38 7.05 3.33
C THR A 94 -28.03 7.22 2.64
N PHE A 95 -26.97 6.99 3.40
CA PHE A 95 -25.60 7.00 2.87
C PHE A 95 -25.34 5.89 1.83
N TYR A 96 -26.19 4.87 1.74
CA TYR A 96 -25.88 3.64 1.00
C TYR A 96 -25.84 3.81 -0.54
N PRO A 97 -26.83 4.42 -1.21
CA PRO A 97 -26.77 4.59 -2.67
C PRO A 97 -25.55 5.40 -3.14
N PRO A 98 -25.21 6.56 -2.54
CA PRO A 98 -23.96 7.27 -2.86
C PRO A 98 -22.71 6.43 -2.56
N PHE A 99 -22.64 5.79 -1.39
CA PHE A 99 -21.50 4.95 -1.02
C PHE A 99 -21.29 3.79 -1.99
N SER A 100 -22.37 3.14 -2.43
CA SER A 100 -22.32 2.03 -3.39
C SER A 100 -21.69 2.41 -4.74
N TYR A 101 -21.80 3.68 -5.12
CA TYR A 101 -21.20 4.22 -6.34
C TYR A 101 -19.76 4.69 -6.08
N ILE A 102 -19.56 5.44 -5.00
CA ILE A 102 -18.28 6.05 -4.63
C ILE A 102 -17.23 5.00 -4.22
N TYR A 103 -17.67 3.87 -3.67
CA TYR A 103 -16.78 2.78 -3.24
C TYR A 103 -15.84 2.30 -4.35
N VAL A 104 -16.27 2.36 -5.62
CA VAL A 104 -15.41 2.03 -6.76
C VAL A 104 -14.21 2.97 -6.86
N PHE A 105 -14.44 4.29 -6.69
CA PHE A 105 -13.40 5.30 -6.72
C PHE A 105 -12.55 5.29 -5.46
N TYR A 106 -13.17 5.03 -4.30
CA TYR A 106 -12.46 4.87 -3.03
C TYR A 106 -11.35 3.82 -3.15
N ILE A 107 -11.66 2.70 -3.78
CA ILE A 107 -10.71 1.60 -3.95
C ILE A 107 -9.66 1.95 -4.98
N LEU A 108 -10.05 2.55 -6.11
CA LEU A 108 -9.10 3.04 -7.11
C LEU A 108 -8.06 3.98 -6.47
N TYR A 109 -8.51 4.95 -5.67
CA TYR A 109 -7.62 5.89 -4.99
C TYR A 109 -6.79 5.21 -3.91
N GLY A 110 -7.33 4.22 -3.20
CA GLY A 110 -6.58 3.37 -2.28
C GLY A 110 -5.44 2.61 -2.98
N GLN A 111 -5.72 2.00 -4.12
CA GLN A 111 -4.71 1.29 -4.92
C GLN A 111 -3.65 2.25 -5.49
N CYS A 112 -4.08 3.40 -6.00
CA CYS A 112 -3.20 4.47 -6.47
C CYS A 112 -2.24 4.91 -5.36
N TYR A 113 -2.78 5.20 -4.17
CA TYR A 113 -2.01 5.59 -3.00
C TYR A 113 -1.04 4.48 -2.58
N GLY A 114 -1.53 3.24 -2.43
CA GLY A 114 -0.71 2.08 -2.06
C GLY A 114 0.48 1.90 -3.00
N ILE A 115 0.29 2.07 -4.31
CA ILE A 115 1.39 1.97 -5.28
C ILE A 115 2.39 3.09 -5.15
N VAL A 116 1.95 4.35 -4.99
CA VAL A 116 2.87 5.47 -4.75
C VAL A 116 3.76 5.15 -3.55
N LEU A 117 3.19 4.63 -2.46
CA LEU A 117 3.95 4.30 -1.26
C LEU A 117 4.91 3.15 -1.46
N ILE A 118 4.45 2.07 -2.10
CA ILE A 118 5.28 0.91 -2.41
C ILE A 118 6.45 1.31 -3.31
N SER A 119 6.19 2.04 -4.41
CA SER A 119 7.22 2.48 -5.36
C SER A 119 8.22 3.43 -4.71
N LEU A 120 7.75 4.38 -3.90
CA LEU A 120 8.61 5.34 -3.22
C LEU A 120 9.50 4.67 -2.16
N HIS A 121 8.94 3.81 -1.32
CA HIS A 121 9.75 3.07 -0.35
C HIS A 121 10.78 2.19 -1.08
N ARG A 122 10.42 1.51 -2.17
CA ARG A 122 11.38 0.67 -2.92
C ARG A 122 12.51 1.50 -3.51
N LEU A 123 12.19 2.67 -4.06
CA LEU A 123 13.18 3.62 -4.53
C LEU A 123 14.13 4.04 -3.40
N LEU A 124 13.61 4.42 -2.23
CA LEU A 124 14.41 4.81 -1.08
C LEU A 124 15.32 3.68 -0.59
N SER A 125 14.80 2.45 -0.49
CA SER A 125 15.56 1.27 -0.08
C SER A 125 16.75 0.98 -1.00
N VAL A 126 16.63 1.26 -2.29
CA VAL A 126 17.70 1.06 -3.27
C VAL A 126 18.68 2.24 -3.30
N MET A 127 18.17 3.47 -3.20
CA MET A 127 18.97 4.68 -3.34
C MET A 127 19.76 5.02 -2.07
N VAL A 128 19.12 4.94 -0.90
CA VAL A 128 19.70 5.38 0.38
C VAL A 128 19.32 4.42 1.52
N PRO A 129 19.86 3.17 1.50
CA PRO A 129 19.45 2.09 2.40
C PRO A 129 19.69 2.35 3.90
N GLN A 130 20.49 3.36 4.26
CA GLN A 130 20.80 3.72 5.66
C GLN A 130 20.33 5.14 6.03
N SER A 131 19.51 5.77 5.19
CA SER A 131 18.98 7.11 5.47
C SER A 131 18.18 7.15 6.78
N GLY A 132 18.23 8.30 7.44
CA GLY A 132 17.32 8.60 8.55
C GLY A 132 15.86 8.48 8.15
N ALA A 133 15.53 8.74 6.88
CA ALA A 133 14.21 8.55 6.31
C ALA A 133 13.72 7.11 6.49
N ILE A 134 14.43 6.09 5.97
CA ILE A 134 14.04 4.67 6.11
C ILE A 134 13.93 4.27 7.58
N LYS A 135 14.88 4.69 8.43
CA LYS A 135 14.83 4.40 9.86
C LYS A 135 13.58 4.98 10.52
N PHE A 136 13.19 6.20 10.14
CA PHE A 136 11.94 6.80 10.59
C PHE A 136 10.72 6.00 10.10
N LEU A 137 10.69 5.57 8.82
CA LEU A 137 9.61 4.75 8.28
C LEU A 137 9.43 3.43 9.05
N ASP A 138 10.55 2.79 9.39
CA ASP A 138 10.57 1.54 10.14
C ASP A 138 10.11 1.72 11.60
N THR A 139 10.21 2.93 12.14
CA THR A 139 9.74 3.26 13.51
C THR A 139 8.28 3.67 13.60
N LEU A 140 7.60 3.92 12.47
CA LEU A 140 6.21 4.36 12.50
C LEU A 140 5.27 3.27 13.03
N PRO A 141 4.28 3.63 13.86
CA PRO A 141 3.34 2.66 14.39
C PRO A 141 2.44 2.12 13.27
N ARG A 142 2.34 0.79 13.19
CA ARG A 142 1.51 0.06 12.20
C ARG A 142 0.06 0.54 12.13
N LEU A 143 -0.49 0.99 13.26
CA LEU A 143 -1.85 1.54 13.30
C LEU A 143 -1.96 2.87 12.53
N LEU A 144 -0.99 3.77 12.69
CA LEU A 144 -0.99 5.04 11.97
C LEU A 144 -0.92 4.82 10.45
N ILE A 145 -0.14 3.82 10.05
CA ILE A 145 0.05 3.40 8.67
C ILE A 145 -1.25 2.89 8.06
N PHE A 146 -1.95 2.06 8.83
CA PHE A 146 -3.26 1.52 8.49
C PHE A 146 -4.28 2.65 8.34
N VAL A 147 -4.34 3.56 9.33
CA VAL A 147 -5.26 4.71 9.30
C VAL A 147 -4.93 5.63 8.13
N ALA A 148 -3.66 5.90 7.85
CA ALA A 148 -3.25 6.73 6.73
C ALA A 148 -3.67 6.15 5.37
N HIS A 149 -3.52 4.83 5.16
CA HIS A 149 -4.01 4.18 3.94
C HIS A 149 -5.54 4.12 3.84
N LEU A 150 -6.26 4.07 4.98
CA LEU A 150 -7.72 4.06 4.98
C LEU A 150 -8.29 5.48 4.78
N VAL A 151 -7.63 6.49 5.30
CA VAL A 151 -8.10 7.88 5.26
C VAL A 151 -7.68 8.57 3.96
N SER A 152 -6.52 8.23 3.37
CA SER A 152 -6.07 8.87 2.14
C SER A 152 -7.06 8.81 0.97
N PRO A 153 -7.82 7.71 0.73
CA PRO A 153 -8.78 7.66 -0.37
C PRO A 153 -10.06 8.43 -0.05
N LEU A 154 -10.34 8.73 1.22
CA LEU A 154 -11.46 9.60 1.62
C LEU A 154 -11.25 11.02 1.11
N ALA A 155 -10.00 11.52 1.11
CA ALA A 155 -9.71 12.84 0.56
C ALA A 155 -10.05 12.89 -0.94
N GLY A 156 -9.63 11.89 -1.72
CA GLY A 156 -9.96 11.80 -3.15
C GLY A 156 -11.45 11.62 -3.42
N THR A 157 -12.15 10.86 -2.56
CA THR A 157 -13.59 10.61 -2.72
C THR A 157 -14.51 11.66 -2.12
N SER A 158 -13.98 12.58 -1.31
CA SER A 158 -14.74 13.68 -0.71
C SER A 158 -15.45 14.54 -1.77
N VAL A 159 -14.84 14.70 -2.94
CA VAL A 159 -15.43 15.42 -4.08
C VAL A 159 -16.78 14.81 -4.47
N HIS A 160 -16.89 13.48 -4.46
CA HIS A 160 -18.14 12.80 -4.81
C HIS A 160 -19.22 12.93 -3.73
N PHE A 161 -18.84 13.00 -2.46
CA PHE A 161 -19.81 13.11 -1.36
C PHE A 161 -20.38 14.51 -1.21
N PHE A 162 -19.54 15.54 -1.35
CA PHE A 162 -19.92 16.91 -0.99
C PHE A 162 -20.25 17.81 -2.18
N PHE A 163 -19.81 17.45 -3.40
CA PHE A 163 -19.91 18.34 -4.57
C PHE A 163 -20.67 17.73 -5.75
N GLN A 164 -21.24 16.53 -5.61
CA GLN A 164 -21.99 15.85 -6.67
C GLN A 164 -23.41 15.51 -6.23
N THR A 165 -24.29 15.31 -7.21
CA THR A 165 -25.64 14.86 -6.91
C THR A 165 -25.62 13.43 -6.38
N PRO A 166 -26.35 13.13 -5.30
CA PRO A 166 -26.32 11.80 -4.71
C PRO A 166 -26.92 10.77 -5.69
N THR A 167 -26.15 9.71 -5.95
CA THR A 167 -26.61 8.56 -6.74
C THR A 167 -27.85 7.95 -6.12
N ARG A 168 -28.80 7.50 -6.95
CA ARG A 168 -30.02 6.81 -6.52
C ARG A 168 -30.23 5.52 -7.28
N PHE A 169 -30.95 4.57 -6.71
CA PHE A 169 -31.38 3.37 -7.43
C PHE A 169 -32.69 3.65 -8.17
N ILE A 170 -32.75 3.37 -9.46
CA ILE A 170 -33.97 3.52 -10.27
C ILE A 170 -34.29 2.18 -10.92
N TYR A 171 -35.56 1.79 -10.84
CA TYR A 171 -36.05 0.60 -11.54
C TYR A 171 -36.30 0.93 -13.00
N GLN A 172 -35.63 0.21 -13.90
CA GLN A 172 -35.77 0.44 -15.33
C GLN A 172 -36.73 -0.59 -15.93
N ASN A 173 -37.95 -0.17 -16.26
CA ASN A 173 -39.00 -1.02 -16.82
C ASN A 173 -38.60 -1.70 -18.14
N ALA A 174 -37.73 -1.08 -18.94
CA ALA A 174 -37.30 -1.63 -20.23
C ALA A 174 -36.41 -2.87 -20.10
N THR A 175 -35.62 -2.95 -19.03
CA THR A 175 -34.61 -3.99 -18.80
C THR A 175 -34.95 -4.88 -17.61
N ASN A 176 -36.02 -4.58 -16.88
CA ASN A 176 -36.47 -5.26 -15.66
C ASN A 176 -35.39 -5.40 -14.57
N ILE A 177 -34.38 -4.53 -14.61
CA ILE A 177 -33.28 -4.48 -13.65
C ILE A 177 -33.23 -3.14 -12.93
N LEU A 178 -32.68 -3.17 -11.72
CA LEU A 178 -32.38 -1.96 -10.97
C LEU A 178 -31.06 -1.36 -11.47
N GLN A 179 -30.99 -0.05 -11.61
CA GLN A 179 -29.76 0.64 -12.03
C GLN A 179 -29.41 1.78 -11.08
N LYS A 180 -28.11 2.07 -10.99
CA LYS A 180 -27.62 3.27 -10.31
C LYS A 180 -27.74 4.45 -11.27
N PHE A 181 -28.51 5.45 -10.86
CA PHE A 181 -28.68 6.69 -11.59
C PHE A 181 -27.79 7.78 -11.00
N THR A 182 -26.93 8.33 -11.85
CA THR A 182 -26.06 9.48 -11.59
C THR A 182 -26.11 10.40 -12.81
N LEU A 183 -26.05 11.71 -12.60
CA LEU A 183 -26.04 12.67 -13.71
C LEU A 183 -24.83 12.46 -14.63
N THR A 184 -25.04 12.64 -15.93
CA THR A 184 -23.97 12.52 -16.94
C THR A 184 -22.83 13.51 -16.70
N GLY A 185 -23.14 14.71 -16.20
CA GLY A 185 -22.13 15.70 -15.80
C GLY A 185 -21.19 15.19 -14.71
N ASP A 186 -21.75 14.60 -13.65
CA ASP A 186 -20.99 14.05 -12.52
C ASP A 186 -20.16 12.84 -12.96
N ILE A 187 -20.72 11.98 -13.83
CA ILE A 187 -20.01 10.88 -14.48
C ILE A 187 -18.75 11.37 -15.20
N ASN A 188 -18.85 12.45 -15.99
CA ASN A 188 -17.73 12.98 -16.75
C ASN A 188 -16.63 13.53 -15.83
N VAL A 189 -17.01 14.26 -14.78
CA VAL A 189 -16.07 14.75 -13.76
C VAL A 189 -15.35 13.58 -13.10
N ASN A 190 -16.07 12.52 -12.73
CA ASN A 190 -15.49 11.34 -12.09
C ASN A 190 -14.49 10.62 -12.98
N SER A 191 -14.82 10.47 -14.26
CA SER A 191 -13.90 9.94 -15.25
C SER A 191 -12.64 10.80 -15.37
N VAL A 192 -12.76 12.13 -15.44
CA VAL A 192 -11.59 13.03 -15.51
C VAL A 192 -10.70 12.91 -14.27
N ILE A 193 -11.26 12.90 -13.06
CA ILE A 193 -10.47 12.79 -11.82
C ILE A 193 -9.77 11.43 -11.76
N ALA A 194 -10.48 10.34 -12.09
CA ALA A 194 -9.90 8.99 -12.12
C ALA A 194 -8.76 8.87 -13.15
N THR A 195 -8.97 9.38 -14.36
CA THR A 195 -7.94 9.38 -15.42
C THR A 195 -6.73 10.23 -15.03
N THR A 196 -6.95 11.42 -14.48
CA THR A 196 -5.85 12.32 -14.06
C THR A 196 -5.04 11.69 -12.92
N THR A 197 -5.72 11.07 -11.96
CA THR A 197 -5.07 10.40 -10.82
C THR A 197 -4.23 9.21 -11.29
N THR A 198 -4.79 8.34 -12.12
CA THR A 198 -4.09 7.14 -12.61
C THR A 198 -2.91 7.49 -13.52
N ILE A 199 -3.03 8.51 -14.37
CA ILE A 199 -1.90 9.03 -15.16
C ILE A 199 -0.79 9.55 -14.25
N SER A 200 -1.15 10.37 -13.25
CA SER A 200 -0.16 10.96 -12.33
C SER A 200 0.63 9.89 -11.58
N VAL A 201 -0.06 8.87 -11.05
CA VAL A 201 0.58 7.73 -10.39
C VAL A 201 1.44 6.92 -11.34
N THR A 202 1.01 6.71 -12.58
CA THR A 202 1.78 5.97 -13.58
C THR A 202 3.05 6.71 -13.98
N ILE A 203 2.99 8.03 -14.16
CA ILE A 203 4.18 8.86 -14.43
C ILE A 203 5.14 8.79 -13.25
N PHE A 204 4.63 8.97 -12.02
CA PHE A 204 5.44 8.85 -10.80
C PHE A 204 6.10 7.47 -10.69
N GLY A 205 5.33 6.40 -10.85
CA GLY A 205 5.81 5.03 -10.83
C GLY A 205 6.89 4.80 -11.90
N PHE A 206 6.67 5.25 -13.13
CA PHE A 206 7.63 5.16 -14.22
C PHE A 206 8.97 5.80 -13.83
N VAL A 207 8.95 7.01 -13.28
CA VAL A 207 10.16 7.69 -12.80
C VAL A 207 10.84 6.89 -11.70
N CYS A 208 10.10 6.43 -10.68
CA CYS A 208 10.66 5.63 -9.59
C CYS A 208 11.34 4.35 -10.09
N TYR A 209 10.66 3.58 -10.95
CA TYR A 209 11.21 2.34 -11.49
C TYR A 209 12.38 2.60 -12.45
N ALA A 210 12.32 3.63 -13.29
CA ALA A 210 13.43 4.01 -14.17
C ALA A 210 14.70 4.33 -13.38
N VAL A 211 14.60 5.20 -12.36
CA VAL A 211 15.73 5.54 -11.47
C VAL A 211 16.26 4.30 -10.77
N MET A 212 15.37 3.45 -10.24
CA MET A 212 15.75 2.22 -9.58
C MET A 212 16.51 1.26 -10.52
N PHE A 213 16.04 1.05 -11.74
CA PHE A 213 16.73 0.21 -12.74
C PHE A 213 18.10 0.78 -13.13
N LEU A 214 18.19 2.10 -13.34
CA LEU A 214 19.47 2.76 -13.61
C LEU A 214 20.46 2.60 -12.46
N ARG A 215 19.99 2.69 -11.21
CA ARG A 215 20.80 2.48 -10.02
C ARG A 215 21.27 1.03 -9.90
N LEU A 216 20.37 0.06 -10.10
CA LEU A 216 20.70 -1.37 -10.08
C LEU A 216 21.78 -1.72 -11.12
N ARG A 217 21.74 -1.12 -12.32
CA ARG A 217 22.76 -1.33 -13.36
C ARG A 217 24.16 -0.82 -12.98
N ARG A 218 24.23 0.21 -12.15
CA ARG A 218 25.50 0.85 -11.74
C ARG A 218 26.09 0.27 -10.44
N MET A 219 25.41 -0.67 -9.78
CA MET A 219 25.89 -1.27 -8.54
C MET A 219 27.00 -2.29 -8.78
N THR A 220 28.02 -2.27 -7.91
CA THR A 220 29.15 -3.22 -7.95
C THR A 220 28.68 -4.64 -7.59
N THR A 221 29.37 -5.68 -8.07
CA THR A 221 29.03 -7.11 -7.88
C THR A 221 28.81 -7.51 -6.42
N ARG A 222 29.57 -6.94 -5.46
CA ARG A 222 29.46 -7.25 -4.03
C ARG A 222 28.15 -6.72 -3.42
N ASP A 223 27.81 -5.46 -3.63
CA ASP A 223 26.56 -4.86 -3.15
C ASP A 223 25.34 -5.45 -3.88
N THR A 224 25.52 -5.77 -5.16
CA THR A 224 24.52 -6.45 -5.98
C THR A 224 24.13 -7.80 -5.38
N SER A 225 25.07 -8.60 -4.86
CA SER A 225 24.75 -9.93 -4.31
C SER A 225 23.81 -9.89 -3.09
N ARG A 226 23.93 -8.87 -2.23
CA ARG A 226 23.09 -8.68 -1.04
C ARG A 226 21.72 -8.15 -1.41
N ILE A 227 21.66 -7.12 -2.25
CA ILE A 227 20.42 -6.51 -2.73
C ILE A 227 19.63 -7.51 -3.59
N LYS A 228 20.32 -8.28 -4.43
CA LYS A 228 19.71 -9.30 -5.31
C LYS A 228 19.04 -10.43 -4.55
N ARG A 229 19.52 -10.78 -3.35
CA ARG A 229 18.92 -11.84 -2.53
C ARG A 229 17.70 -11.39 -1.72
N ARG A 230 17.67 -10.13 -1.26
CA ARG A 230 16.62 -9.64 -0.34
C ARG A 230 15.61 -8.72 -1.03
N GLU A 231 16.08 -7.78 -1.84
CA GLU A 231 15.26 -6.70 -2.39
C GLU A 231 14.76 -7.00 -3.81
N LEU A 232 15.52 -7.74 -4.62
CA LEU A 232 15.11 -8.02 -6.01
C LEU A 232 13.75 -8.71 -6.13
N PRO A 233 13.40 -9.75 -5.35
CA PRO A 233 12.06 -10.34 -5.44
C PRO A 233 10.95 -9.34 -5.13
N LEU A 234 11.18 -8.45 -4.16
CA LEU A 234 10.24 -7.41 -3.75
C LEU A 234 10.12 -6.30 -4.81
N ILE A 235 11.23 -5.94 -5.45
CA ILE A 235 11.28 -4.99 -6.57
C ILE A 235 10.49 -5.56 -7.75
N VAL A 236 10.77 -6.80 -8.15
CA VAL A 236 10.08 -7.48 -9.25
C VAL A 236 8.57 -7.56 -8.98
N SER A 237 8.19 -7.94 -7.77
CA SER A 237 6.78 -7.96 -7.37
C SER A 237 6.13 -6.59 -7.44
N SER A 238 6.76 -5.55 -6.90
CA SER A 238 6.22 -4.19 -6.98
C SER A 238 6.13 -3.68 -8.42
N PHE A 239 7.05 -4.11 -9.29
CA PHE A 239 7.01 -3.78 -10.71
C PHE A 239 5.81 -4.41 -11.41
N PHE A 240 5.40 -5.63 -11.05
CA PHE A 240 4.15 -6.20 -11.56
C PHE A 240 2.91 -5.38 -11.14
N LEU A 241 2.85 -4.90 -9.88
CA LEU A 241 1.77 -3.99 -9.45
C LEU A 241 1.74 -2.71 -10.29
N PHE A 242 2.91 -2.15 -10.60
CA PHE A 242 3.02 -1.01 -11.50
C PHE A 242 2.50 -1.32 -12.91
N LEU A 243 2.81 -2.49 -13.48
CA LEU A 243 2.26 -2.90 -14.78
C LEU A 243 0.72 -2.99 -14.75
N PHE A 244 0.12 -3.48 -13.67
CA PHE A 244 -1.33 -3.47 -13.53
C PHE A 244 -1.89 -2.04 -13.40
N MET A 245 -1.15 -1.09 -12.80
CA MET A 245 -1.54 0.33 -12.84
C MET A 245 -1.45 0.93 -14.23
N CYS A 246 -0.46 0.55 -15.05
CA CYS A 246 -0.43 0.94 -16.45
C CYS A 246 -1.69 0.46 -17.18
N LEU A 247 -2.11 -0.79 -16.93
CA LEU A 247 -3.34 -1.34 -17.50
C LEU A 247 -4.60 -0.58 -17.04
N LEU A 248 -4.71 -0.26 -15.74
CA LEU A 248 -5.79 0.58 -15.22
C LEU A 248 -5.78 1.99 -15.83
N THR A 249 -4.61 2.57 -16.03
CA THR A 249 -4.47 3.89 -16.66
C THR A 249 -4.96 3.85 -18.11
N VAL A 250 -4.55 2.83 -18.88
CA VAL A 250 -5.06 2.63 -20.25
C VAL A 250 -6.58 2.51 -20.24
N TYR A 251 -7.15 1.74 -19.32
CA TYR A 251 -8.60 1.62 -19.16
C TYR A 251 -9.27 3.00 -18.95
N PHE A 252 -8.79 3.81 -18.00
CA PHE A 252 -9.39 5.11 -17.71
C PHE A 252 -9.15 6.15 -18.82
N VAL A 253 -8.05 6.05 -19.56
CA VAL A 253 -7.81 6.86 -20.76
C VAL A 253 -8.80 6.50 -21.87
N LEU A 254 -9.01 5.21 -22.12
CA LEU A 254 -10.02 4.74 -23.08
C LEU A 254 -11.43 5.15 -22.66
N LEU A 255 -11.76 5.02 -21.37
CA LEU A 255 -13.04 5.45 -20.81
C LEU A 255 -13.24 6.96 -21.00
N TYR A 256 -12.21 7.77 -20.76
CA TYR A 256 -12.26 9.21 -21.02
C TYR A 256 -12.48 9.52 -22.51
N PHE A 257 -11.75 8.85 -23.40
CA PHE A 257 -11.88 9.05 -24.85
C PHE A 257 -13.27 8.67 -25.37
N ILE A 258 -13.76 7.48 -25.00
CA ILE A 258 -15.09 6.99 -25.39
C ILE A 258 -16.19 7.85 -24.76
N SER A 259 -16.00 8.34 -23.53
CA SER A 259 -16.94 9.28 -22.89
C SER A 259 -17.06 10.63 -23.62
N ARG A 260 -16.09 10.99 -24.47
CA ARG A 260 -16.10 12.24 -25.24
C ARG A 260 -16.63 12.07 -26.65
N VAL A 261 -16.32 10.95 -27.30
CA VAL A 261 -16.54 10.74 -28.74
C VAL A 261 -17.61 9.67 -29.02
N GLY A 262 -17.79 8.72 -28.09
CA GLY A 262 -18.69 7.59 -28.23
C GLY A 262 -20.11 7.85 -27.73
N THR A 263 -20.95 6.84 -27.85
CA THR A 263 -22.32 6.84 -27.33
C THR A 263 -22.36 6.41 -25.86
N LEU A 264 -23.48 6.67 -25.18
CA LEU A 264 -23.68 6.22 -23.79
C LEU A 264 -23.61 4.69 -23.67
N ALA A 265 -24.04 3.96 -24.71
CA ALA A 265 -23.99 2.50 -24.75
C ALA A 265 -22.52 2.01 -24.73
N ASP A 266 -21.64 2.63 -25.52
CA ASP A 266 -20.22 2.28 -25.56
C ASP A 266 -19.53 2.51 -24.20
N VAL A 267 -19.90 3.59 -23.51
CA VAL A 267 -19.41 3.88 -22.16
C VAL A 267 -19.88 2.82 -21.15
N GLN A 268 -21.13 2.38 -21.26
CA GLN A 268 -21.68 1.33 -20.39
C GLN A 268 -21.03 -0.03 -20.67
N GLU A 269 -20.80 -0.36 -21.94
CA GLU A 269 -20.10 -1.57 -22.34
C GLU A 269 -18.67 -1.59 -21.81
N LEU A 270 -17.90 -0.51 -21.96
CA LEU A 270 -16.54 -0.44 -21.42
C LEU A 270 -16.52 -0.54 -19.89
N ARG A 271 -17.52 0.02 -19.20
CA ARG A 271 -17.67 -0.12 -17.74
C ARG A 271 -17.88 -1.56 -17.29
N SER A 272 -18.43 -2.43 -18.13
CA SER A 272 -18.59 -3.85 -17.81
C SER A 272 -17.27 -4.60 -17.65
N PHE A 273 -16.18 -4.12 -18.27
CA PHE A 273 -14.84 -4.72 -18.18
C PHE A 273 -14.03 -4.25 -16.98
N TYR A 274 -14.34 -3.07 -16.42
CA TYR A 274 -13.64 -2.55 -15.24
C TYR A 274 -13.48 -3.55 -14.10
N PRO A 275 -14.53 -4.31 -13.72
CA PRO A 275 -14.44 -5.25 -12.60
C PRO A 275 -13.42 -6.34 -12.83
N ILE A 276 -13.28 -6.80 -14.08
CA ILE A 276 -12.33 -7.84 -14.46
C ILE A 276 -10.90 -7.29 -14.28
N ILE A 277 -10.62 -6.10 -14.83
CA ILE A 277 -9.31 -5.46 -14.74
C ILE A 277 -8.95 -5.16 -13.28
N SER A 278 -9.89 -4.59 -12.52
CA SER A 278 -9.69 -4.29 -11.11
C SER A 278 -9.56 -5.56 -10.25
N SER A 279 -10.23 -6.67 -10.60
CA SER A 279 -10.06 -7.97 -9.91
C SER A 279 -8.68 -8.55 -10.15
N LEU A 280 -8.17 -8.47 -11.39
CA LEU A 280 -6.80 -8.89 -11.71
C LEU A 280 -5.78 -8.10 -10.89
N PHE A 281 -5.97 -6.77 -10.80
CA PHE A 281 -5.15 -5.93 -9.95
C PHE A 281 -5.24 -6.38 -8.48
N CYS A 282 -6.44 -6.49 -7.93
CA CYS A 282 -6.66 -6.81 -6.51
C CYS A 282 -6.04 -8.16 -6.12
N TYR A 283 -6.27 -9.20 -6.92
CA TYR A 283 -5.73 -10.52 -6.62
C TYR A 283 -4.22 -10.60 -6.82
N SER A 284 -3.63 -9.74 -7.65
CA SER A 284 -2.18 -9.72 -7.83
C SER A 284 -1.45 -9.45 -6.51
N THR A 285 -1.94 -8.56 -5.65
CA THR A 285 -1.26 -8.18 -4.40
C THR A 285 -1.10 -9.36 -3.42
N PRO A 286 -2.15 -10.14 -3.07
CA PRO A 286 -2.00 -11.37 -2.29
C PRO A 286 -1.09 -12.43 -2.93
N TRP A 287 -1.23 -12.66 -4.25
CA TRP A 287 -0.39 -13.64 -4.95
C TRP A 287 1.09 -13.25 -4.93
N LEU A 288 1.37 -11.97 -5.11
CA LEU A 288 2.71 -11.40 -5.03
C LEU A 288 3.32 -11.52 -3.63
N LEU A 289 2.52 -11.36 -2.57
CA LEU A 289 2.98 -11.63 -1.20
C LEU A 289 3.35 -13.10 -0.97
N MET A 290 2.57 -14.03 -1.51
CA MET A 290 2.87 -15.47 -1.42
C MET A 290 4.15 -15.85 -2.17
N VAL A 291 4.40 -15.23 -3.33
CA VAL A 291 5.62 -15.47 -4.11
C VAL A 291 6.85 -14.86 -3.43
N THR A 292 6.74 -13.63 -2.91
CA THR A 292 7.90 -12.89 -2.39
C THR A 292 8.25 -13.20 -0.94
N SER A 293 7.27 -13.51 -0.10
CA SER A 293 7.49 -13.74 1.34
C SER A 293 7.47 -15.22 1.67
N ALA A 294 8.65 -15.80 1.85
CA ALA A 294 8.80 -17.19 2.30
C ALA A 294 8.10 -17.46 3.64
N GLU A 295 8.12 -16.48 4.55
CA GLU A 295 7.41 -16.57 5.83
C GLU A 295 5.89 -16.63 5.64
N THR A 296 5.34 -15.76 4.80
CA THR A 296 3.90 -15.75 4.50
C THR A 296 3.49 -17.05 3.80
N ARG A 297 4.31 -17.53 2.86
CA ARG A 297 4.10 -18.79 2.16
C ARG A 297 4.09 -20.00 3.10
N LYS A 298 5.05 -20.09 4.03
CA LYS A 298 5.10 -21.15 5.05
C LYS A 298 3.89 -21.15 5.97
N ARG A 299 3.42 -19.99 6.36
CA ARG A 299 2.23 -19.85 7.23
C ARG A 299 0.93 -20.24 6.53
N VAL A 300 0.80 -19.94 5.24
CA VAL A 300 -0.44 -20.19 4.48
C VAL A 300 -0.48 -21.59 3.87
N LEU A 301 0.60 -22.05 3.23
CA LEU A 301 0.65 -23.32 2.50
C LEU A 301 1.21 -24.48 3.34
N GLY A 302 1.79 -24.19 4.51
CA GLY A 302 2.50 -25.17 5.32
C GLY A 302 3.89 -25.51 4.77
N SER A 303 4.74 -26.08 5.64
CA SER A 303 6.15 -26.35 5.33
C SER A 303 6.38 -27.33 4.18
N ARG A 304 5.45 -28.26 3.97
CA ARG A 304 5.56 -29.33 2.95
C ARG A 304 5.26 -28.83 1.53
N LEU A 305 4.30 -27.93 1.34
CA LEU A 305 4.03 -27.32 0.01
C LEU A 305 5.04 -26.23 -0.35
N ASP A 306 5.56 -25.50 0.65
CA ASP A 306 6.61 -24.49 0.44
C ASP A 306 7.85 -25.10 -0.24
N SER A 307 8.29 -26.29 0.20
CA SER A 307 9.43 -26.99 -0.41
C SER A 307 9.20 -27.38 -1.88
N LEU A 308 7.97 -27.65 -2.29
CA LEU A 308 7.65 -28.03 -3.67
C LEU A 308 7.66 -26.83 -4.62
N LEU A 309 7.19 -25.67 -4.17
CA LEU A 309 7.22 -24.41 -4.92
C LEU A 309 8.63 -23.80 -5.00
N CYS A 310 9.41 -23.89 -3.92
CA CYS A 310 10.80 -23.44 -3.89
C CYS A 310 11.74 -24.25 -4.80
N CYS A 311 11.43 -25.51 -5.09
CA CYS A 311 12.21 -26.33 -6.02
C CYS A 311 12.04 -25.92 -7.51
N LYS A 312 11.03 -25.10 -7.86
CA LYS A 312 10.79 -24.66 -9.25
C LYS A 312 11.04 -23.16 -9.49
N LEU A 313 10.94 -22.30 -8.49
CA LEU A 313 11.34 -20.90 -8.59
C LEU A 313 12.82 -20.76 -8.23
N VAL A 314 13.68 -20.45 -9.21
CA VAL A 314 15.15 -20.29 -9.11
C VAL A 314 15.55 -19.04 -8.30
N PHE A 315 14.98 -18.86 -7.11
CA PHE A 315 15.40 -17.87 -6.12
C PHE A 315 15.73 -18.61 -4.83
N ARG A 316 16.92 -19.22 -4.80
CA ARG A 316 17.49 -19.88 -3.63
C ARG A 316 17.88 -18.81 -2.60
N VAL A 317 16.89 -18.27 -1.87
CA VAL A 317 17.14 -17.55 -0.62
C VAL A 317 17.42 -18.62 0.43
N SER A 318 18.70 -18.86 0.68
CA SER A 318 19.13 -19.76 1.76
C SER A 318 18.65 -19.20 3.11
N PRO A 319 17.96 -20.00 3.94
CA PRO A 319 17.60 -19.59 5.30
C PRO A 319 18.84 -19.73 6.19
N SER A 320 19.75 -18.76 6.16
CA SER A 320 20.90 -18.76 7.06
C SER A 320 21.22 -17.35 7.54
N SER A 321 20.46 -16.91 8.55
CA SER A 321 20.95 -16.14 9.71
C SER A 321 19.77 -15.79 10.61
N VAL A 322 19.06 -16.82 11.09
CA VAL A 322 18.55 -16.71 12.47
C VAL A 322 19.81 -16.77 13.32
N VAL A 323 20.29 -15.61 13.76
CA VAL A 323 21.19 -15.54 14.91
C VAL A 323 20.40 -16.16 16.04
N ARG A 324 20.65 -17.44 16.33
CA ARG A 324 20.24 -18.03 17.60
C ARG A 324 20.92 -17.16 18.67
N PRO A 325 20.19 -16.65 19.68
CA PRO A 325 20.87 -16.14 20.85
C PRO A 325 21.76 -17.28 21.36
N THR A 326 23.06 -17.04 21.39
CA THR A 326 24.03 -17.88 22.08
C THR A 326 23.49 -18.07 23.49
N GLN A 327 23.13 -19.29 23.83
CA GLN A 327 22.94 -19.65 25.23
C GLN A 327 24.21 -19.24 25.98
N PRO A 328 24.11 -18.56 27.13
CA PRO A 328 25.27 -18.36 27.97
C PRO A 328 25.73 -19.75 28.44
N THR A 329 26.91 -20.15 27.99
CA THR A 329 27.63 -21.28 28.56
C THR A 329 27.95 -20.89 30.00
N PHE A 330 27.19 -21.42 30.97
CA PHE A 330 27.58 -21.37 32.37
C PHE A 330 28.88 -22.16 32.51
N ALA A 331 29.99 -21.44 32.65
CA ALA A 331 31.24 -22.00 33.10
C ALA A 331 31.07 -22.37 34.58
N THR A 332 30.96 -23.65 34.89
CA THR A 332 31.16 -24.16 36.25
C THR A 332 32.67 -24.20 36.51
N SER A 333 33.20 -23.10 37.06
CA SER A 333 34.49 -23.09 37.74
C SER A 333 34.25 -23.38 39.22
N ASP A 334 34.35 -24.63 39.62
CA ASP A 334 34.56 -24.98 41.03
C ASP A 334 36.00 -25.50 41.18
N GLN A 335 36.91 -24.57 41.44
CA GLN A 335 38.11 -24.82 42.21
C GLN A 335 37.71 -24.84 43.70
N ARG A 336 37.89 -25.98 44.37
CA ARG A 336 38.16 -25.98 45.81
C ARG A 336 39.55 -26.54 46.04
N ILE A 337 40.40 -25.64 46.52
CA ILE A 337 41.63 -25.89 47.26
C ILE A 337 41.20 -26.33 48.68
N ILE A 338 41.58 -27.55 49.09
CA ILE A 338 42.43 -27.82 50.27
C ILE A 338 43.34 -28.98 49.90
#